data_AF-A0A349W363-F1
#
_entry.id   AF-A0A349W363-F1
#
_cell.length_a   1.000
_cell.length_b   1.000
_cell.length_c   1.000
_cell.angle_alpha   90.00
_cell.angle_beta   90.00
_cell.angle_gamma   90.00
#
_symmetry.space_group_name_H-M   'P 1'
#
loop_
_entity.id
_entity.type
_entity.pdbx_description
1 polymer ?
#
loop_
_entity_poly.entity_id
_entity_poly.type
_entity_poly.pdbx_seq_one_letter_code
_entity_poly.pdbx_strand_id
1 'polypeptide(L)'
;MIKGLLLLGLAMTTLSNVGYSQDYKQIHQDLVVVDGHNDVIYESIFQGKDIGQRISTGATDLPRLREGGVDVQVFAVWSDDAKWKSGAFKHANDQIDALEKMIAANADKISLAKSSGDIDAILKTGKIVALIGVEGGNMIEGSVDHLVRLHERGAKYLTLTWNYNLPWASCAAMESGDMRSKDKGLTAQGRAIIRKMNELGMMIDLSHGGEQTFYDVLSITTKPILVSHSNAYGLCPHFRNLKDEQLEALKKNGGVVGVNFYSGFLDPAYETRLKGLYASKFGDTGDTKLSTWAMYEKLPKELQRQADAPLSKLLDHIDYLVKKVGIDHVAVGSDFDGIESSPQGLEDVSKFPLLTKALLERGYTKTDVAKIMGQNFLRILKENEG
;
A
#
# COMPACT_ATOMS: atom_id res chain seq x y z
N MET A 1 -2.99 60.31 52.88
CA MET A 1 -1.66 60.14 52.27
C MET A 1 -1.41 58.63 52.11
N ILE A 2 -1.22 58.16 50.85
CA ILE A 2 -0.36 57.00 50.47
C ILE A 2 -0.89 55.62 50.95
N LYS A 3 -1.19 54.55 50.19
CA LYS A 3 -0.98 54.00 48.82
C LYS A 3 -2.18 53.03 48.62
N GLY A 4 -2.81 52.84 47.46
CA GLY A 4 -2.25 52.48 46.16
C GLY A 4 -2.00 50.96 46.10
N LEU A 5 -3.01 50.15 45.73
CA LEU A 5 -2.80 48.81 45.18
C LEU A 5 -3.99 48.44 44.26
N LEU A 6 -3.79 48.58 42.95
CA LEU A 6 -4.61 47.97 41.91
C LEU A 6 -4.29 46.47 41.89
N LEU A 7 -5.28 45.60 42.10
CA LEU A 7 -5.21 44.21 41.63
C LEU A 7 -5.78 44.16 40.21
N LEU A 8 -4.90 44.04 39.21
CA LEU A 8 -5.29 43.52 37.89
C LEU A 8 -5.52 42.01 38.03
N GLY A 9 -6.77 41.58 37.95
CA GLY A 9 -7.11 40.18 37.74
C GLY A 9 -6.76 39.78 36.30
N LEU A 10 -5.69 39.02 36.14
CA LEU A 10 -5.34 38.36 34.88
C LEU A 10 -6.34 37.20 34.69
N ALA A 11 -7.38 37.42 33.88
CA ALA A 11 -8.23 36.34 33.41
C ALA A 11 -7.42 35.49 32.41
N MET A 12 -6.77 34.42 32.88
CA MET A 12 -6.33 33.34 32.01
C MET A 12 -7.58 32.69 31.43
N THR A 13 -7.94 33.03 30.20
CA THR A 13 -8.79 32.19 29.37
C THR A 13 -8.02 30.90 29.11
N THR A 14 -8.24 29.90 29.96
CA THR A 14 -8.01 28.51 29.60
C THR A 14 -8.93 28.21 28.42
N LEU A 15 -8.39 28.28 27.20
CA LEU A 15 -8.98 27.65 26.04
C LEU A 15 -9.06 26.16 26.37
N SER A 16 -10.23 25.77 26.85
CA SER A 16 -10.63 24.40 27.08
C SER A 16 -10.44 23.62 25.77
N ASN A 17 -9.47 22.69 25.75
CA ASN A 17 -9.28 21.64 24.74
C ASN A 17 -10.46 20.63 24.69
N VAL A 18 -11.67 21.08 25.01
CA VAL A 18 -12.89 20.28 25.07
C VAL A 18 -13.59 20.46 23.71
N GLY A 19 -13.02 19.84 22.67
CA GLY A 19 -13.58 19.94 21.32
C GLY A 19 -13.08 18.90 20.31
N TYR A 20 -11.93 18.27 20.56
CA TYR A 20 -11.34 17.30 19.61
C TYR A 20 -11.65 15.83 19.90
N SER A 21 -12.38 15.52 20.98
CA SER A 21 -13.00 14.20 21.14
C SER A 21 -14.28 14.11 20.30
N GLN A 22 -14.25 14.52 19.03
CA GLN A 22 -15.07 13.77 18.08
C GLN A 22 -14.49 12.35 18.13
N ASP A 23 -15.32 11.36 18.48
CA ASP A 23 -14.87 9.98 18.57
C ASP A 23 -14.29 9.61 17.20
N TYR A 24 -12.96 9.54 17.09
CA TYR A 24 -12.26 9.24 15.84
C TYR A 24 -12.77 7.93 15.23
N LYS A 25 -13.33 7.03 16.05
CA LYS A 25 -13.99 5.80 15.59
C LYS A 25 -15.26 6.11 14.81
N GLN A 26 -16.11 7.02 15.27
CA GLN A 26 -17.28 7.44 14.50
C GLN A 26 -16.86 8.13 13.21
N ILE A 27 -15.86 9.02 13.26
CA ILE A 27 -15.33 9.64 12.05
C ILE A 27 -14.86 8.56 11.07
N HIS A 28 -14.09 7.60 11.56
CA HIS A 28 -13.55 6.49 10.76
C HIS A 28 -14.66 5.64 10.12
N GLN A 29 -15.70 5.30 10.88
CA GLN A 29 -16.86 4.55 10.37
C GLN A 29 -17.71 5.32 9.34
N ASP A 30 -17.60 6.66 9.31
CA ASP A 30 -18.24 7.48 8.27
C ASP A 30 -17.39 7.59 6.98
N LEU A 31 -16.12 7.14 7.01
CA LEU A 31 -15.25 7.16 5.84
C LEU A 31 -15.57 5.97 4.92
N VAL A 32 -15.09 6.06 3.69
CA VAL A 32 -14.85 4.86 2.86
C VAL A 32 -13.36 4.59 2.94
N VAL A 33 -12.98 3.50 3.61
CA VAL A 33 -11.58 3.11 3.77
C VAL A 33 -11.19 2.14 2.68
N VAL A 34 -10.12 2.48 1.97
CA VAL A 34 -9.52 1.65 0.92
C VAL A 34 -8.09 1.32 1.30
N ASP A 35 -7.78 0.04 1.30
CA ASP A 35 -6.41 -0.45 1.30
C ASP A 35 -6.02 -0.89 -0.11
N GLY A 36 -5.09 -0.14 -0.71
CA GLY A 36 -4.70 -0.28 -2.11
C GLY A 36 -3.79 -1.46 -2.44
N HIS A 37 -3.26 -2.17 -1.44
CA HIS A 37 -2.36 -3.32 -1.64
C HIS A 37 -2.28 -4.23 -0.41
N ASN A 38 -2.52 -5.54 -0.59
CA ASN A 38 -2.49 -6.54 0.48
C ASN A 38 -2.32 -7.97 -0.08
N ASP A 39 -1.37 -8.73 0.43
CA ASP A 39 -0.92 -10.03 -0.08
C ASP A 39 -1.60 -11.24 0.57
N VAL A 40 -2.74 -11.02 1.25
CA VAL A 40 -3.48 -12.09 1.92
C VAL A 40 -3.87 -13.25 0.98
N ILE A 41 -3.95 -13.03 -0.34
CA ILE A 41 -4.14 -14.15 -1.28
C ILE A 41 -2.99 -15.13 -1.15
N TYR A 42 -1.75 -14.70 -1.39
CA TYR A 42 -0.61 -15.59 -1.42
C TYR A 42 -0.28 -16.15 -0.03
N GLU A 43 -0.30 -15.31 1.00
CA GLU A 43 0.10 -15.67 2.37
C GLU A 43 -0.92 -16.55 3.10
N SER A 44 -2.22 -16.42 2.76
CA SER A 44 -3.28 -17.09 3.50
C SER A 44 -4.23 -17.89 2.62
N ILE A 45 -4.94 -17.25 1.69
CA ILE A 45 -6.02 -17.92 0.92
C ILE A 45 -5.44 -19.06 0.08
N PHE A 46 -4.33 -18.81 -0.62
CA PHE A 46 -3.68 -19.78 -1.50
C PHE A 46 -2.96 -20.89 -0.72
N GLN A 47 -2.63 -20.65 0.56
CA GLN A 47 -2.14 -21.67 1.49
C GLN A 47 -3.27 -22.51 2.11
N GLY A 48 -4.54 -22.24 1.75
CA GLY A 48 -5.71 -22.97 2.23
C GLY A 48 -6.27 -22.48 3.57
N LYS A 49 -5.84 -21.32 4.07
CA LYS A 49 -6.43 -20.70 5.27
C LYS A 49 -7.79 -20.08 4.93
N ASP A 50 -8.79 -20.28 5.79
CA ASP A 50 -10.09 -19.63 5.64
C ASP A 50 -10.09 -18.25 6.30
N ILE A 51 -9.85 -17.22 5.49
CA ILE A 51 -9.87 -15.82 5.96
C ILE A 51 -11.30 -15.30 6.22
N GLY A 52 -12.34 -16.08 5.90
CA GLY A 52 -13.72 -15.78 6.29
C GLY A 52 -13.94 -15.77 7.80
N GLN A 53 -12.97 -16.34 8.53
CA GLN A 53 -12.89 -16.46 9.98
C GLN A 53 -11.61 -15.85 10.52
N ARG A 54 -11.57 -15.67 11.84
CA ARG A 54 -10.40 -15.17 12.58
C ARG A 54 -9.27 -16.19 12.49
N ILE A 55 -8.19 -15.88 11.79
CA ILE A 55 -7.02 -16.75 11.65
C ILE A 55 -5.93 -16.41 12.69
N SER A 56 -5.08 -17.39 13.01
CA SER A 56 -4.04 -17.25 14.04
C SER A 56 -2.73 -16.63 13.55
N THR A 57 -2.53 -16.56 12.23
CA THR A 57 -1.34 -16.01 11.57
C THR A 57 -1.77 -15.05 10.47
N GLY A 58 -0.88 -14.18 10.02
CA GLY A 58 -1.21 -13.12 9.05
C GLY A 58 -1.94 -11.92 9.68
N ALA A 59 -2.00 -10.85 8.91
CA ALA A 59 -2.55 -9.55 9.27
C ALA A 59 -4.00 -9.36 8.81
N THR A 60 -4.52 -10.22 7.92
CA THR A 60 -5.81 -9.98 7.27
C THR A 60 -6.77 -11.16 7.40
N ASP A 61 -7.98 -10.87 7.87
CA ASP A 61 -9.15 -11.74 7.76
C ASP A 61 -10.43 -10.89 7.76
N LEU A 62 -11.56 -11.46 7.34
CA LEU A 62 -12.83 -10.74 7.26
C LEU A 62 -13.24 -10.13 8.61
N PRO A 63 -13.11 -10.81 9.77
CA PRO A 63 -13.32 -10.18 11.06
C PRO A 63 -12.44 -8.93 11.30
N ARG A 64 -11.12 -8.98 11.05
CA ARG A 64 -10.26 -7.78 11.18
C ARG A 64 -10.64 -6.69 10.21
N LEU A 65 -10.96 -7.00 8.95
CA LEU A 65 -11.37 -5.99 7.97
C LEU A 65 -12.61 -5.24 8.46
N ARG A 66 -13.56 -5.94 9.07
CA ARG A 66 -14.73 -5.33 9.71
C ARG A 66 -14.37 -4.49 10.94
N GLU A 67 -13.57 -5.03 11.86
CA GLU A 67 -13.11 -4.31 13.05
C GLU A 67 -12.33 -3.04 12.70
N GLY A 68 -11.55 -3.10 11.62
CA GLY A 68 -10.76 -2.02 11.08
C GLY A 68 -11.49 -1.08 10.13
N GLY A 69 -12.79 -1.29 9.90
CA GLY A 69 -13.59 -0.45 9.01
C GLY A 69 -13.06 -0.39 7.56
N VAL A 70 -12.41 -1.44 7.07
CA VAL A 70 -11.91 -1.50 5.68
C VAL A 70 -13.06 -1.86 4.75
N ASP A 71 -13.49 -0.90 3.93
CA ASP A 71 -14.64 -1.05 3.04
C ASP A 71 -14.24 -1.62 1.68
N VAL A 72 -13.07 -1.25 1.17
CA VAL A 72 -12.52 -1.74 -0.11
C VAL A 72 -11.11 -2.26 0.11
N GLN A 73 -10.90 -3.54 -0.19
CA GLN A 73 -9.59 -4.17 -0.13
C GLN A 73 -9.17 -4.54 -1.54
N VAL A 74 -8.00 -4.06 -1.96
CA VAL A 74 -7.31 -4.65 -3.11
C VAL A 74 -6.57 -5.89 -2.63
N PHE A 75 -6.93 -7.04 -3.18
CA PHE A 75 -6.28 -8.31 -2.97
C PHE A 75 -5.21 -8.48 -4.06
N ALA A 76 -3.94 -8.49 -3.65
CA ALA A 76 -2.81 -8.62 -4.54
C ALA A 76 -2.66 -10.09 -5.00
N VAL A 77 -2.61 -10.28 -6.31
CA VAL A 77 -2.19 -11.52 -6.96
C VAL A 77 -0.72 -11.35 -7.27
N TRP A 78 0.13 -12.11 -6.59
CA TRP A 78 1.59 -11.98 -6.68
C TRP A 78 2.25 -13.26 -7.17
N SER A 79 3.38 -13.15 -7.85
CA SER A 79 4.14 -14.31 -8.32
C SER A 79 5.63 -14.04 -8.29
N ASP A 80 6.39 -14.84 -7.54
CA ASP A 80 7.86 -14.82 -7.57
C ASP A 80 8.40 -15.15 -8.97
N ASP A 81 8.95 -14.14 -9.66
CA ASP A 81 9.52 -14.28 -11.00
C ASP A 81 10.65 -15.32 -11.07
N ALA A 82 11.43 -15.49 -9.99
CA ALA A 82 12.53 -16.45 -9.97
C ALA A 82 12.01 -17.90 -10.02
N LYS A 83 10.89 -18.15 -9.34
CA LYS A 83 10.20 -19.45 -9.29
C LYS A 83 9.35 -19.69 -10.54
N TRP A 84 8.64 -18.68 -11.01
CA TRP A 84 7.65 -18.77 -12.09
C TRP A 84 8.13 -18.10 -13.38
N LYS A 85 9.27 -18.54 -13.90
CA LYS A 85 9.79 -18.07 -15.21
C LYS A 85 8.88 -18.44 -16.39
N SER A 86 8.07 -19.48 -16.22
CA SER A 86 6.98 -19.87 -17.12
C SER A 86 5.79 -20.36 -16.28
N GLY A 87 4.58 -20.23 -16.82
CA GLY A 87 3.36 -20.61 -16.12
C GLY A 87 2.90 -19.56 -15.09
N ALA A 88 3.50 -18.36 -15.08
CA ALA A 88 3.11 -17.28 -14.18
C ALA A 88 1.65 -16.84 -14.45
N PHE A 89 1.22 -16.84 -15.71
CA PHE A 89 -0.17 -16.55 -16.07
C PHE A 89 -1.15 -17.55 -15.47
N LYS A 90 -0.80 -18.85 -15.49
CA LYS A 90 -1.61 -19.88 -14.84
C LYS A 90 -1.62 -19.67 -13.32
N HIS A 91 -0.46 -19.41 -12.72
CA HIS A 91 -0.36 -19.17 -11.28
C HIS A 91 -1.19 -17.97 -10.81
N ALA A 92 -1.23 -16.89 -11.61
CA ALA A 92 -2.09 -15.75 -11.36
C ALA A 92 -3.58 -16.13 -11.38
N ASN A 93 -4.01 -16.90 -12.37
CA ASN A 93 -5.40 -17.36 -12.45
C ASN A 93 -5.76 -18.32 -11.31
N ASP A 94 -4.85 -19.22 -10.91
CA ASP A 94 -5.07 -20.12 -9.77
C ASP A 94 -5.31 -19.31 -8.46
N GLN A 95 -4.62 -18.19 -8.29
CA GLN A 95 -4.83 -17.27 -7.17
C GLN A 95 -6.17 -16.53 -7.24
N ILE A 96 -6.56 -16.03 -8.43
CA ILE A 96 -7.87 -15.41 -8.62
C ILE A 96 -9.00 -16.43 -8.37
N ASP A 97 -8.86 -17.67 -8.83
CA ASP A 97 -9.82 -18.75 -8.57
C ASP A 97 -9.95 -19.02 -7.06
N ALA A 98 -8.84 -18.99 -6.32
CA ALA A 98 -8.85 -19.15 -4.86
C ALA A 98 -9.56 -18.00 -4.16
N LEU A 99 -9.33 -16.75 -4.60
CA LEU A 99 -10.04 -15.57 -4.09
C LEU A 99 -11.54 -15.65 -4.38
N GLU A 100 -11.93 -15.95 -5.61
CA GLU A 100 -13.34 -16.08 -6.02
C GLU A 100 -14.06 -17.16 -5.21
N LYS A 101 -13.39 -18.30 -4.94
CA LYS A 101 -13.91 -19.36 -4.07
C LYS A 101 -14.11 -18.87 -2.63
N MET A 102 -13.15 -18.13 -2.08
CA MET A 102 -13.25 -17.56 -0.72
C MET A 102 -14.41 -16.56 -0.63
N ILE A 103 -14.56 -15.69 -1.64
CA ILE A 103 -15.67 -14.74 -1.76
C ILE A 103 -17.01 -15.47 -1.84
N ALA A 104 -17.11 -16.51 -2.69
CA ALA A 104 -18.34 -17.29 -2.83
C ALA A 104 -18.76 -17.97 -1.52
N ALA A 105 -17.78 -18.46 -0.73
CA ALA A 105 -18.03 -19.05 0.59
C ALA A 105 -18.44 -18.02 1.66
N ASN A 106 -18.22 -16.72 1.41
CA ASN A 106 -18.50 -15.61 2.33
C ASN A 106 -19.37 -14.52 1.65
N ALA A 107 -20.27 -14.92 0.75
CA ALA A 107 -21.01 -14.00 -0.12
C ALA A 107 -21.95 -13.04 0.63
N ASP A 108 -22.25 -13.31 1.90
CA ASP A 108 -22.97 -12.42 2.81
C ASP A 108 -22.08 -11.26 3.33
N LYS A 109 -20.76 -11.44 3.34
CA LYS A 109 -19.80 -10.49 3.94
C LYS A 109 -18.99 -9.69 2.92
N ILE A 110 -18.68 -10.26 1.76
CA ILE A 110 -17.75 -9.69 0.77
C ILE A 110 -18.23 -9.94 -0.66
N SER A 111 -17.91 -9.05 -1.60
CA SER A 111 -18.22 -9.22 -3.02
C SER A 111 -17.15 -8.60 -3.92
N LEU A 112 -16.89 -9.22 -5.07
CA LEU A 112 -15.91 -8.75 -6.06
C LEU A 112 -16.53 -7.61 -6.89
N ALA A 113 -15.84 -6.47 -6.97
CA ALA A 113 -16.16 -5.38 -7.89
C ALA A 113 -15.26 -5.43 -9.13
N LYS A 114 -15.85 -5.16 -10.31
CA LYS A 114 -15.13 -5.04 -11.57
C LYS A 114 -15.17 -3.62 -12.15
N SER A 115 -15.90 -2.71 -11.53
CA SER A 115 -15.99 -1.31 -11.93
C SER A 115 -16.24 -0.38 -10.75
N SER A 116 -16.01 0.92 -10.90
CA SER A 116 -16.40 1.94 -9.92
C SER A 116 -17.91 1.89 -9.60
N GLY A 117 -18.74 1.57 -10.59
CA GLY A 117 -20.16 1.34 -10.39
C GLY A 117 -20.48 0.13 -9.50
N ASP A 118 -19.72 -0.97 -9.63
CA ASP A 118 -19.86 -2.13 -8.74
C ASP A 118 -19.43 -1.78 -7.31
N ILE A 119 -18.34 -1.03 -7.14
CA ILE A 119 -17.88 -0.55 -5.83
C ILE A 119 -19.03 0.20 -5.14
N ASP A 120 -19.60 1.21 -5.82
CA ASP A 120 -20.71 2.02 -5.30
C ASP A 120 -21.95 1.17 -4.96
N ALA A 121 -22.24 0.14 -5.76
CA ALA A 121 -23.36 -0.76 -5.54
C ALA A 121 -23.15 -1.68 -4.33
N ILE A 122 -21.94 -2.25 -4.19
CA ILE A 122 -21.61 -3.18 -3.11
C ILE A 122 -21.51 -2.46 -1.77
N LEU A 123 -20.91 -1.27 -1.71
CA LEU A 123 -20.83 -0.47 -0.49
C LEU A 123 -22.21 -0.22 0.14
N LYS A 124 -23.24 0.04 -0.68
CA LYS A 124 -24.64 0.22 -0.21
C LYS A 124 -25.23 -1.02 0.46
N THR A 125 -24.68 -2.20 0.22
CA THR A 125 -25.10 -3.45 0.86
C THR A 125 -24.43 -3.69 2.21
N GLY A 126 -23.45 -2.86 2.58
CA GLY A 126 -22.62 -3.05 3.77
C GLY A 126 -21.62 -4.21 3.65
N LYS A 127 -21.42 -4.78 2.46
CA LYS A 127 -20.38 -5.79 2.20
C LYS A 127 -19.01 -5.14 2.00
N ILE A 128 -17.95 -5.87 2.35
CA ILE A 128 -16.59 -5.50 1.93
C ILE A 128 -16.53 -5.65 0.41
N VAL A 129 -15.90 -4.69 -0.25
CA VAL A 129 -15.59 -4.73 -1.68
C VAL A 129 -14.21 -5.36 -1.86
N ALA A 130 -14.15 -6.43 -2.63
CA ALA A 130 -12.89 -6.98 -3.10
C ALA A 130 -12.56 -6.40 -4.49
N LEU A 131 -11.32 -5.96 -4.65
CA LEU A 131 -10.71 -5.64 -5.95
C LEU A 131 -9.50 -6.55 -6.17
N ILE A 132 -9.13 -6.77 -7.44
CA ILE A 132 -7.95 -7.55 -7.80
C ILE A 132 -6.86 -6.59 -8.29
N GLY A 133 -5.67 -6.70 -7.71
CA GLY A 133 -4.46 -6.05 -8.20
C GLY A 133 -3.43 -7.09 -8.60
N VAL A 134 -2.85 -6.99 -9.80
CA VAL A 134 -1.83 -7.96 -10.25
C VAL A 134 -0.45 -7.36 -9.99
N GLU A 135 0.32 -7.96 -9.09
CA GLU A 135 1.62 -7.46 -8.69
C GLU A 135 2.76 -8.22 -9.41
N GLY A 136 3.18 -7.69 -10.56
CA GLY A 136 4.25 -8.25 -11.37
C GLY A 136 3.83 -8.54 -12.81
N GLY A 137 4.53 -7.91 -13.75
CA GLY A 137 4.29 -8.09 -15.18
C GLY A 137 4.74 -9.46 -15.73
N ASN A 138 5.44 -10.29 -14.95
CA ASN A 138 5.74 -11.67 -15.31
C ASN A 138 4.46 -12.47 -15.56
N MET A 139 3.38 -12.18 -14.84
CA MET A 139 2.11 -12.90 -14.94
C MET A 139 1.36 -12.67 -16.24
N ILE A 140 1.69 -11.66 -17.04
CA ILE A 140 1.19 -11.55 -18.41
C ILE A 140 2.10 -12.22 -19.43
N GLU A 141 3.30 -12.68 -19.04
CA GLU A 141 4.28 -13.35 -19.91
C GLU A 141 4.60 -12.56 -21.20
N GLY A 142 4.54 -11.23 -21.12
CA GLY A 142 4.73 -10.32 -22.27
C GLY A 142 3.57 -10.32 -23.28
N SER A 143 2.44 -10.96 -22.97
CA SER A 143 1.28 -11.11 -23.85
C SER A 143 0.20 -10.08 -23.55
N VAL A 144 -0.21 -9.34 -24.59
CA VAL A 144 -1.38 -8.45 -24.54
C VAL A 144 -2.67 -9.24 -24.32
N ASP A 145 -2.77 -10.45 -24.86
CA ASP A 145 -3.97 -11.28 -24.67
C ASP A 145 -4.10 -11.74 -23.21
N HIS A 146 -2.98 -12.06 -22.55
CA HIS A 146 -2.99 -12.39 -21.12
C HIS A 146 -3.38 -11.18 -20.27
N LEU A 147 -2.87 -9.99 -20.59
CA LEU A 147 -3.28 -8.74 -19.95
C LEU A 147 -4.81 -8.54 -20.04
N VAL A 148 -5.38 -8.67 -21.25
CA VAL A 148 -6.82 -8.53 -21.49
C VAL A 148 -7.61 -9.56 -20.66
N ARG A 149 -7.18 -10.82 -20.63
CA ARG A 149 -7.86 -11.87 -19.85
C ARG A 149 -7.84 -11.59 -18.34
N LEU A 150 -6.72 -11.11 -17.78
CA LEU A 150 -6.68 -10.72 -16.37
C LEU A 150 -7.61 -9.53 -16.09
N HIS A 151 -7.68 -8.56 -17.00
CA HIS A 151 -8.62 -7.45 -16.90
C HIS A 151 -10.09 -7.93 -16.92
N GLU A 152 -10.47 -8.85 -17.81
CA GLU A 152 -11.81 -9.45 -17.87
C GLU A 152 -12.19 -10.22 -16.58
N ARG A 153 -11.20 -10.84 -15.93
CA ARG A 153 -11.36 -11.45 -14.60
C ARG A 153 -11.63 -10.42 -13.49
N GLY A 154 -11.28 -9.16 -13.70
CA GLY A 154 -11.56 -8.06 -12.77
C GLY A 154 -10.31 -7.37 -12.24
N ALA A 155 -9.11 -7.68 -12.76
CA ALA A 155 -7.90 -6.97 -12.37
C ALA A 155 -8.01 -5.47 -12.68
N LYS A 156 -7.83 -4.62 -11.66
CA LYS A 156 -7.97 -3.16 -11.77
C LYS A 156 -6.64 -2.45 -12.02
N TYR A 157 -5.52 -3.04 -11.60
CA TYR A 157 -4.18 -2.56 -11.95
C TYR A 157 -3.24 -3.70 -12.29
N LEU A 158 -2.15 -3.38 -13.00
CA LEU A 158 -0.95 -4.21 -13.11
C LEU A 158 0.25 -3.42 -12.60
N THR A 159 0.93 -3.94 -11.59
CA THR A 159 2.27 -3.52 -11.18
C THR A 159 3.26 -4.06 -12.21
N LEU A 160 3.95 -3.16 -12.92
CA LEU A 160 4.67 -3.54 -14.14
C LEU A 160 5.81 -4.55 -13.90
N THR A 161 6.46 -4.47 -12.75
CA THR A 161 7.56 -5.34 -12.36
C THR A 161 7.42 -5.68 -10.87
N TRP A 162 8.12 -6.71 -10.41
CA TRP A 162 8.44 -6.86 -8.99
C TRP A 162 9.92 -6.52 -8.77
N ASN A 163 10.69 -7.29 -8.00
CA ASN A 163 12.12 -7.05 -7.78
C ASN A 163 13.04 -7.62 -8.88
N TYR A 164 12.51 -7.94 -10.06
CA TYR A 164 13.28 -8.40 -11.22
C TYR A 164 12.91 -7.64 -12.51
N ASN A 165 13.86 -7.60 -13.45
CA ASN A 165 13.60 -7.10 -14.79
C ASN A 165 12.79 -8.12 -15.59
N LEU A 166 11.89 -7.60 -16.41
CA LEU A 166 11.19 -8.35 -17.44
C LEU A 166 11.78 -8.03 -18.81
N PRO A 167 11.54 -8.86 -19.85
CA PRO A 167 11.98 -8.55 -21.21
C PRO A 167 11.46 -7.21 -21.78
N TRP A 168 10.48 -6.59 -21.12
CA TRP A 168 9.80 -5.38 -21.59
C TRP A 168 9.77 -4.21 -20.61
N ALA A 169 10.24 -4.38 -19.37
CA ALA A 169 10.31 -3.34 -18.34
C ALA A 169 11.41 -3.64 -17.30
N SER A 170 12.11 -2.62 -16.81
CA SER A 170 13.07 -2.75 -15.70
C SER A 170 12.52 -2.28 -14.35
N CYS A 171 12.97 -2.92 -13.28
CA CYS A 171 12.53 -2.65 -11.92
C CYS A 171 13.51 -1.78 -11.11
N ALA A 172 13.04 -1.21 -10.00
CA ALA A 172 13.80 -0.32 -9.14
C ALA A 172 15.01 -1.01 -8.48
N ALA A 173 14.85 -2.26 -8.05
CA ALA A 173 15.94 -3.02 -7.42
C ALA A 173 17.15 -3.16 -8.37
N MET A 174 16.87 -3.34 -9.66
CA MET A 174 17.86 -3.53 -10.69
C MET A 174 18.42 -2.19 -11.21
N GLU A 175 17.57 -1.17 -11.36
CA GLU A 175 18.01 0.15 -11.83
C GLU A 175 18.84 0.95 -10.82
N SER A 176 18.62 0.72 -9.52
CA SER A 176 19.33 1.40 -8.42
C SER A 176 20.74 0.85 -8.15
N GLY A 177 21.07 -0.33 -8.69
CA GLY A 177 22.42 -0.88 -8.68
C GLY A 177 23.34 -0.25 -9.75
N ASP A 178 24.58 -0.73 -9.83
CA ASP A 178 25.57 -0.29 -10.83
C ASP A 178 25.29 -0.93 -12.20
N MET A 179 24.16 -0.58 -12.80
CA MET A 179 23.83 -0.95 -14.16
C MET A 179 24.04 0.23 -15.10
N ARG A 180 25.24 0.23 -15.69
CA ARG A 180 25.59 0.89 -16.97
C ARG A 180 24.85 0.29 -18.19
N SER A 181 23.68 -0.33 -17.98
CA SER A 181 22.94 -1.01 -19.04
C SER A 181 22.13 0.01 -19.86
N LYS A 182 22.16 -0.17 -21.18
CA LYS A 182 21.31 0.55 -22.15
C LYS A 182 19.87 0.01 -22.17
N ASP A 183 19.55 -0.94 -21.30
CA ASP A 183 18.30 -1.73 -21.31
C ASP A 183 17.36 -1.33 -20.16
N LYS A 184 17.51 -0.11 -19.62
CA LYS A 184 16.57 0.46 -18.64
C LYS A 184 15.30 0.98 -19.34
N GLY A 185 14.20 0.97 -18.60
CA GLY A 185 12.93 1.50 -19.03
C GLY A 185 12.06 0.50 -19.77
N LEU A 186 11.22 1.02 -20.65
CA LEU A 186 10.30 0.25 -21.47
C LEU A 186 10.85 -0.01 -22.87
N THR A 187 10.77 -1.27 -23.29
CA THR A 187 10.99 -1.65 -24.69
C THR A 187 9.79 -1.26 -25.55
N ALA A 188 9.88 -1.44 -26.88
CA ALA A 188 8.74 -1.22 -27.78
C ALA A 188 7.51 -2.08 -27.40
N GLN A 189 7.74 -3.31 -26.95
CA GLN A 189 6.69 -4.20 -26.44
C GLN A 189 6.08 -3.64 -25.14
N GLY A 190 6.90 -3.19 -24.21
CA GLY A 190 6.45 -2.56 -22.96
C GLY A 190 5.56 -1.34 -23.25
N ARG A 191 5.96 -0.48 -24.18
CA ARG A 191 5.16 0.67 -24.61
C ARG A 191 3.83 0.27 -25.25
N ALA A 192 3.76 -0.86 -25.97
CA ALA A 192 2.50 -1.38 -26.49
C ALA A 192 1.57 -1.90 -25.37
N ILE A 193 2.13 -2.57 -24.36
CA ILE A 193 1.40 -3.01 -23.16
C ILE A 193 0.81 -1.81 -22.43
N ILE A 194 1.57 -0.74 -22.22
CA ILE A 194 1.08 0.49 -21.57
C ILE A 194 -0.09 1.12 -22.32
N ARG A 195 0.00 1.24 -23.65
CA ARG A 195 -1.13 1.74 -24.45
C ARG A 195 -2.35 0.85 -24.28
N LYS A 196 -2.16 -0.47 -24.26
CA LYS A 196 -3.27 -1.40 -24.06
C LYS A 196 -3.91 -1.25 -22.68
N MET A 197 -3.12 -1.03 -21.63
CA MET A 197 -3.65 -0.76 -20.29
C MET A 197 -4.53 0.49 -20.27
N ASN A 198 -4.11 1.57 -20.94
CA ASN A 198 -4.93 2.78 -21.08
C ASN A 198 -6.21 2.55 -21.89
N GLU A 199 -6.17 1.75 -22.97
CA GLU A 199 -7.38 1.37 -23.72
C GLU A 199 -8.38 0.55 -22.89
N LEU A 200 -7.87 -0.32 -22.00
CA LEU A 200 -8.71 -1.15 -21.14
C LEU A 200 -9.28 -0.39 -19.93
N GLY A 201 -8.72 0.77 -19.61
CA GLY A 201 -8.98 1.46 -18.34
C GLY A 201 -8.36 0.74 -17.14
N MET A 202 -7.31 -0.05 -17.37
CA MET A 202 -6.54 -0.72 -16.33
C MET A 202 -5.45 0.23 -15.81
N MET A 203 -5.43 0.49 -14.50
CA MET A 203 -4.44 1.37 -13.90
C MET A 203 -3.03 0.81 -14.06
N ILE A 204 -2.09 1.70 -14.39
CA ILE A 204 -0.67 1.37 -14.46
C ILE A 204 -0.07 1.61 -13.08
N ASP A 205 0.35 0.54 -12.41
CA ASP A 205 1.00 0.61 -11.12
C ASP A 205 2.53 0.57 -11.25
N LEU A 206 3.18 1.57 -10.64
CA LEU A 206 4.62 1.80 -10.68
C LEU A 206 5.31 1.55 -9.34
N SER A 207 4.63 0.97 -8.35
CA SER A 207 5.33 0.23 -7.30
C SER A 207 6.31 -0.75 -7.94
N HIS A 208 7.50 -0.92 -7.34
CA HIS A 208 8.62 -1.72 -7.86
C HIS A 208 9.23 -1.28 -9.21
N GLY A 209 8.57 -0.42 -9.99
CA GLY A 209 9.05 0.05 -11.28
C GLY A 209 10.33 0.88 -11.15
N GLY A 210 11.28 0.67 -12.05
CA GLY A 210 12.51 1.45 -12.09
C GLY A 210 12.27 2.93 -12.42
N GLU A 211 13.23 3.80 -12.11
CA GLU A 211 13.11 5.24 -12.33
C GLU A 211 12.98 5.58 -13.82
N GLN A 212 13.75 4.92 -14.69
CA GLN A 212 13.60 5.07 -16.13
C GLN A 212 12.25 4.52 -16.61
N THR A 213 11.82 3.36 -16.12
CA THR A 213 10.50 2.79 -16.42
C THR A 213 9.38 3.75 -16.03
N PHE A 214 9.49 4.39 -14.85
CA PHE A 214 8.54 5.38 -14.36
C PHE A 214 8.39 6.55 -15.33
N TYR A 215 9.49 7.16 -15.77
CA TYR A 215 9.44 8.28 -16.72
C TYR A 215 9.04 7.85 -18.13
N ASP A 216 9.41 6.65 -18.57
CA ASP A 216 8.97 6.09 -19.85
C ASP A 216 7.45 5.91 -19.89
N VAL A 217 6.84 5.43 -18.81
CA VAL A 217 5.37 5.35 -18.68
C VAL A 217 4.74 6.74 -18.75
N LEU A 218 5.24 7.70 -17.96
CA LEU A 218 4.71 9.06 -17.95
C LEU A 218 4.84 9.77 -19.32
N SER A 219 5.81 9.38 -20.14
CA SER A 219 5.96 9.92 -21.50
C SER A 219 4.89 9.47 -22.49
N ILE A 220 4.15 8.40 -22.19
CA ILE A 220 3.18 7.80 -23.13
C ILE A 220 1.78 7.59 -22.55
N THR A 221 1.64 7.54 -21.23
CA THR A 221 0.33 7.27 -20.63
C THR A 221 -0.60 8.47 -20.75
N THR A 222 -1.87 8.19 -21.05
CA THR A 222 -2.93 9.20 -21.14
C THR A 222 -3.81 9.23 -19.88
N LYS A 223 -3.48 8.42 -18.87
CA LYS A 223 -4.26 8.23 -17.65
C LYS A 223 -3.42 8.51 -16.40
N PRO A 224 -4.07 8.79 -15.25
CA PRO A 224 -3.40 8.86 -13.96
C PRO A 224 -2.73 7.52 -13.62
N ILE A 225 -1.46 7.57 -13.21
CA ILE A 225 -0.73 6.41 -12.70
C ILE A 225 -1.09 6.13 -11.24
N LEU A 226 -0.88 4.88 -10.84
CA LEU A 226 -0.87 4.44 -9.45
C LEU A 226 0.57 4.13 -9.04
N VAL A 227 0.92 4.42 -7.78
CA VAL A 227 2.02 3.79 -7.08
C VAL A 227 1.40 3.16 -5.84
N SER A 228 1.01 1.89 -5.92
CA SER A 228 0.10 1.25 -4.97
C SER A 228 0.62 1.20 -3.54
N HIS A 229 1.93 1.02 -3.34
CA HIS A 229 2.57 0.87 -2.04
C HIS A 229 4.05 1.33 -2.14
N SER A 230 4.33 2.60 -1.86
CA SER A 230 5.70 3.14 -1.77
C SER A 230 5.73 4.40 -0.89
N ASN A 231 6.92 4.77 -0.43
CA ASN A 231 7.10 5.92 0.46
C ASN A 231 8.03 7.00 -0.15
N ALA A 232 8.50 7.94 0.67
CA ALA A 232 9.30 9.08 0.23
C ALA A 232 10.81 8.83 0.42
N TYR A 233 11.58 8.88 -0.67
CA TYR A 233 13.02 8.61 -0.64
C TYR A 233 13.78 9.60 0.26
N GLY A 234 13.34 10.87 0.29
CA GLY A 234 13.96 11.92 1.10
C GLY A 234 13.93 11.66 2.62
N LEU A 235 13.05 10.78 3.11
CA LEU A 235 12.99 10.39 4.53
C LEU A 235 13.64 9.02 4.78
N CYS A 236 13.47 8.08 3.84
CA CYS A 236 14.09 6.76 3.89
C CYS A 236 14.69 6.43 2.51
N PRO A 237 16.02 6.61 2.32
CA PRO A 237 16.74 6.41 1.06
C PRO A 237 16.79 4.95 0.57
N HIS A 238 15.63 4.39 0.24
CA HIS A 238 15.48 3.03 -0.28
C HIS A 238 14.98 3.09 -1.72
N PHE A 239 15.46 2.22 -2.62
CA PHE A 239 15.10 2.24 -4.04
C PHE A 239 13.60 2.01 -4.29
N ARG A 240 12.88 1.43 -3.32
CA ARG A 240 11.42 1.29 -3.37
C ARG A 240 10.66 2.59 -3.12
N ASN A 241 11.32 3.63 -2.62
CA ASN A 241 10.71 4.91 -2.32
C ASN A 241 10.92 5.92 -3.46
N LEU A 242 9.93 6.80 -3.65
CA LEU A 242 9.92 7.79 -4.72
C LEU A 242 10.83 8.98 -4.39
N LYS A 243 11.66 9.36 -5.36
CA LYS A 243 12.43 10.61 -5.31
C LYS A 243 11.51 11.82 -5.52
N ASP A 244 11.96 12.99 -5.08
CA ASP A 244 11.19 14.23 -5.19
C ASP A 244 10.81 14.56 -6.65
N GLU A 245 11.68 14.25 -7.61
CA GLU A 245 11.43 14.43 -9.04
C GLU A 245 10.35 13.48 -9.57
N GLN A 246 10.27 12.25 -9.03
CA GLN A 246 9.20 11.31 -9.36
C GLN A 246 7.88 11.76 -8.74
N LEU A 247 7.90 12.29 -7.51
CA LEU A 247 6.72 12.86 -6.85
C LEU A 247 6.15 14.05 -7.63
N GLU A 248 6.99 14.97 -8.07
CA GLU A 248 6.55 16.11 -8.89
C GLU A 248 5.96 15.66 -10.23
N ALA A 249 6.53 14.62 -10.84
CA ALA A 249 6.01 14.06 -12.09
C ALA A 249 4.68 13.31 -11.88
N LEU A 250 4.54 12.56 -10.79
CA LEU A 250 3.29 11.91 -10.37
C LEU A 250 2.17 12.95 -10.18
N LYS A 251 2.46 14.04 -9.49
CA LYS A 251 1.53 15.16 -9.29
C LYS A 251 1.06 15.74 -10.63
N LYS A 252 1.98 16.05 -11.54
CA LYS A 252 1.65 16.60 -12.87
C LYS A 252 0.77 15.67 -13.70
N ASN A 253 0.94 14.36 -13.55
CA ASN A 253 0.13 13.36 -14.23
C ASN A 253 -1.28 13.20 -13.61
N GLY A 254 -1.49 13.61 -12.36
CA GLY A 254 -2.75 13.37 -11.64
C GLY A 254 -2.78 12.08 -10.82
N GLY A 255 -1.66 11.36 -10.77
CA GLY A 255 -1.54 10.05 -10.13
C GLY A 255 -1.59 10.08 -8.60
N VAL A 256 -1.56 8.90 -7.97
CA VAL A 256 -1.64 8.74 -6.51
C VAL A 256 -0.56 7.78 -6.03
N VAL A 257 0.03 8.08 -4.86
CA VAL A 257 0.91 7.18 -4.12
C VAL A 257 0.22 6.64 -2.88
N GLY A 258 0.11 5.32 -2.77
CA GLY A 258 -0.31 4.60 -1.58
C GLY A 258 0.87 4.44 -0.63
N VAL A 259 0.73 4.96 0.59
CA VAL A 259 1.78 4.90 1.60
C VAL A 259 1.89 3.47 2.14
N ASN A 260 3.10 2.92 2.06
CA ASN A 260 3.45 1.55 2.42
C ASN A 260 3.85 1.45 3.90
N PHE A 261 3.42 0.37 4.57
CA PHE A 261 3.59 0.22 6.02
C PHE A 261 4.89 -0.49 6.42
N TYR A 262 5.67 -1.03 5.47
CA TYR A 262 6.90 -1.73 5.78
C TYR A 262 7.91 -0.85 6.53
N SER A 263 8.32 -1.30 7.73
CA SER A 263 9.30 -0.58 8.55
C SER A 263 10.60 -0.28 7.81
N GLY A 264 11.06 -1.17 6.94
CA GLY A 264 12.27 -0.96 6.12
C GLY A 264 12.15 0.14 5.07
N PHE A 265 10.93 0.53 4.69
CA PHE A 265 10.68 1.65 3.78
C PHE A 265 10.29 2.94 4.49
N LEU A 266 10.10 2.89 5.83
CA LEU A 266 9.69 4.02 6.66
C LEU A 266 10.83 4.58 7.53
N ASP A 267 11.72 3.72 8.01
CA ASP A 267 12.78 4.10 8.93
C ASP A 267 14.14 3.56 8.47
N PRO A 268 15.10 4.41 8.06
CA PRO A 268 16.42 3.96 7.64
C PRO A 268 17.20 3.25 8.76
N ALA A 269 16.78 3.38 10.02
CA ALA A 269 17.38 2.67 11.15
C ALA A 269 16.76 1.28 11.40
N TYR A 270 15.71 0.87 10.69
CA TYR A 270 15.02 -0.41 10.90
C TYR A 270 15.97 -1.60 10.84
N GLU A 271 16.71 -1.77 9.73
CA GLU A 271 17.58 -2.94 9.56
C GLU A 271 18.70 -3.00 10.62
N THR A 272 19.33 -1.87 10.93
CA THR A 272 20.38 -1.80 11.95
C THR A 272 19.82 -2.18 13.32
N ARG A 273 18.63 -1.68 13.67
CA ARG A 273 17.94 -1.99 14.93
C ARG A 273 17.59 -3.47 15.01
N LEU A 274 17.01 -4.04 13.96
CA LEU A 274 16.66 -5.46 13.88
C LEU A 274 17.90 -6.33 14.06
N LYS A 275 18.97 -6.07 13.29
CA LYS A 275 20.22 -6.83 13.37
C LYS A 275 20.85 -6.73 14.76
N GLY A 276 20.79 -5.57 15.41
CA GLY A 276 21.24 -5.39 16.79
C GLY A 276 20.44 -6.21 17.80
N LEU A 277 19.10 -6.21 17.69
CA LEU A 277 18.21 -7.00 18.56
C LEU A 277 18.43 -8.51 18.35
N TYR A 278 18.58 -8.95 17.10
CA TYR A 278 18.87 -10.33 16.76
C TYR A 278 20.23 -10.79 17.33
N ALA A 279 21.29 -10.00 17.13
CA ALA A 279 22.60 -10.28 17.71
C ALA A 279 22.57 -10.31 19.25
N SER A 280 21.85 -9.37 19.89
CA SER A 280 21.69 -9.37 21.35
C SER A 280 20.92 -10.59 21.86
N LYS A 281 19.97 -11.13 21.08
CA LYS A 281 19.15 -12.28 21.48
C LYS A 281 19.87 -13.62 21.30
N PHE A 282 20.60 -13.78 20.20
CA PHE A 282 21.18 -15.06 19.80
C PHE A 282 22.70 -15.15 19.97
N GLY A 283 23.40 -14.04 20.18
CA GLY A 283 24.85 -14.00 20.38
C GLY A 283 25.60 -14.82 19.32
N ASP A 284 26.57 -15.61 19.77
CA ASP A 284 27.39 -16.49 18.92
C ASP A 284 26.60 -17.62 18.23
N THR A 285 25.37 -17.90 18.67
CA THR A 285 24.50 -18.92 18.02
C THR A 285 23.63 -18.34 16.90
N GLY A 286 23.66 -17.01 16.72
CA GLY A 286 22.88 -16.34 15.68
C GLY A 286 23.50 -16.49 14.29
N ASP A 287 22.69 -16.89 13.31
CA ASP A 287 23.11 -16.87 11.91
C ASP A 287 22.96 -15.46 11.31
N THR A 288 24.09 -14.79 11.07
CA THR A 288 24.14 -13.43 10.50
C THR A 288 23.93 -13.38 8.99
N LYS A 289 23.82 -14.54 8.32
CA LYS A 289 23.57 -14.63 6.87
C LYS A 289 22.08 -14.70 6.52
N LEU A 290 21.22 -14.82 7.53
CA LEU A 290 19.77 -14.79 7.34
C LEU A 290 19.32 -13.46 6.71
N SER A 291 18.23 -13.51 5.95
CA SER A 291 17.54 -12.31 5.52
C SER A 291 16.97 -11.55 6.73
N THR A 292 16.71 -10.24 6.54
CA THR A 292 15.98 -9.40 7.49
C THR A 292 14.67 -10.07 7.93
N TRP A 293 13.89 -10.60 6.99
CA TRP A 293 12.68 -11.37 7.25
C TRP A 293 12.92 -12.56 8.20
N ALA A 294 13.88 -13.44 7.87
CA ALA A 294 14.15 -14.64 8.67
C ALA A 294 14.73 -14.31 10.06
N MET A 295 15.48 -13.20 10.19
CA MET A 295 15.90 -12.69 11.49
C MET A 295 14.70 -12.21 12.31
N TYR A 296 13.78 -11.45 11.70
CA TYR A 296 12.59 -10.91 12.35
C TYR A 296 11.66 -12.02 12.86
N GLU A 297 11.37 -13.03 12.05
CA GLU A 297 10.49 -14.15 12.43
C GLU A 297 11.02 -14.95 13.63
N LYS A 298 12.35 -15.01 13.79
CA LYS A 298 12.99 -15.69 14.93
C LYS A 298 12.92 -14.88 16.22
N LEU A 299 12.70 -13.58 16.15
CA LEU A 299 12.61 -12.75 17.35
C LEU A 299 11.29 -13.01 18.12
N PRO A 300 11.33 -12.99 19.47
CA PRO A 300 10.10 -12.97 20.25
C PRO A 300 9.32 -11.68 19.98
N LYS A 301 7.98 -11.72 20.13
CA LYS A 301 7.06 -10.62 19.80
C LYS A 301 7.43 -9.27 20.40
N GLU A 302 8.00 -9.24 21.60
CA GLU A 302 8.45 -7.98 22.20
C GLU A 302 9.67 -7.38 21.47
N LEU A 303 10.62 -8.21 21.05
CA LEU A 303 11.76 -7.70 20.27
C LEU A 303 11.35 -7.37 18.83
N GLN A 304 10.36 -8.06 18.26
CA GLN A 304 9.73 -7.65 16.99
C GLN A 304 9.15 -6.24 17.13
N ARG A 305 8.33 -5.99 18.15
CA ARG A 305 7.76 -4.67 18.43
C ARG A 305 8.82 -3.58 18.61
N GLN A 306 9.94 -3.91 19.27
CA GLN A 306 11.07 -2.96 19.40
C GLN A 306 11.80 -2.70 18.08
N ALA A 307 11.81 -3.67 17.15
CA ALA A 307 12.38 -3.53 15.82
C ALA A 307 11.49 -2.64 14.91
N ASP A 308 10.17 -2.79 15.02
CA ASP A 308 9.16 -2.10 14.21
C ASP A 308 9.32 -0.58 14.23
N ALA A 309 9.07 0.05 13.09
CA ALA A 309 9.06 1.50 12.97
C ALA A 309 7.94 2.08 13.86
N PRO A 310 8.18 3.18 14.61
CA PRO A 310 7.11 3.88 15.30
C PRO A 310 6.08 4.42 14.31
N LEU A 311 4.79 4.46 14.68
CA LEU A 311 3.72 5.05 13.87
C LEU A 311 4.04 6.48 13.38
N SER A 312 4.80 7.26 14.16
CA SER A 312 5.21 8.59 13.76
C SER A 312 6.01 8.62 12.45
N LYS A 313 6.77 7.57 12.12
CA LYS A 313 7.50 7.48 10.84
C LYS A 313 6.55 7.37 9.65
N LEU A 314 5.48 6.59 9.78
CA LEU A 314 4.41 6.54 8.78
C LEU A 314 3.77 7.92 8.58
N LEU A 315 3.45 8.62 9.68
CA LEU A 315 2.87 9.96 9.62
C LEU A 315 3.84 10.99 8.99
N ASP A 316 5.14 10.90 9.28
CA ASP A 316 6.15 11.77 8.67
C ASP A 316 6.21 11.57 7.15
N HIS A 317 6.08 10.33 6.68
CA HIS A 317 5.95 10.02 5.25
C HIS A 317 4.68 10.59 4.63
N ILE A 318 3.52 10.44 5.28
CA ILE A 318 2.26 11.04 4.83
C ILE A 318 2.41 12.57 4.71
N ASP A 319 2.91 13.24 5.75
CA ASP A 319 3.12 14.69 5.76
C ASP A 319 4.07 15.15 4.65
N TYR A 320 5.17 14.42 4.45
CA TYR A 320 6.13 14.73 3.40
C TYR A 320 5.50 14.60 2.01
N LEU A 321 4.76 13.51 1.77
CA LEU A 321 4.08 13.28 0.50
C LEU A 321 3.01 14.34 0.26
N VAL A 322 2.12 14.61 1.23
CA VAL A 322 1.09 15.67 1.12
C VAL A 322 1.74 17.03 0.83
N LYS A 323 2.87 17.36 1.46
CA LYS A 323 3.60 18.60 1.20
C LYS A 323 4.15 18.68 -0.23
N LYS A 324 4.61 17.56 -0.81
CA LYS A 324 5.21 17.51 -2.14
C LYS A 324 4.16 17.44 -3.24
N VAL A 325 3.25 16.48 -3.13
CA VAL A 325 2.28 16.17 -4.19
C VAL A 325 0.92 16.84 -3.97
N GLY A 326 0.57 17.18 -2.74
CA GLY A 326 -0.76 17.70 -2.38
C GLY A 326 -1.69 16.60 -1.85
N ILE A 327 -2.76 17.00 -1.16
CA ILE A 327 -3.65 16.06 -0.46
C ILE A 327 -4.40 15.10 -1.40
N ASP A 328 -4.59 15.47 -2.67
CA ASP A 328 -5.34 14.69 -3.67
C ASP A 328 -4.54 13.53 -4.31
N HIS A 329 -3.30 13.34 -3.86
CA HIS A 329 -2.31 12.43 -4.47
C HIS A 329 -1.75 11.39 -3.50
N VAL A 330 -2.28 11.32 -2.27
CA VAL A 330 -1.82 10.37 -1.24
C VAL A 330 -2.95 9.42 -0.87
N ALA A 331 -2.68 8.13 -0.82
CA ALA A 331 -3.61 7.08 -0.41
C ALA A 331 -2.94 6.11 0.56
N VAL A 332 -3.65 5.05 0.98
CA VAL A 332 -3.07 3.93 1.73
C VAL A 332 -2.88 2.72 0.81
N GLY A 333 -1.73 2.07 0.93
CA GLY A 333 -1.48 0.74 0.38
C GLY A 333 -0.56 0.01 1.33
N SER A 334 -1.17 -0.72 2.25
CA SER A 334 -0.55 -1.17 3.49
C SER A 334 0.61 -2.11 3.25
N ASP A 335 0.53 -2.97 2.23
CA ASP A 335 1.45 -4.08 2.01
C ASP A 335 1.32 -5.15 3.13
N PHE A 336 0.18 -5.18 3.82
CA PHE A 336 -0.11 -6.21 4.82
C PHE A 336 -0.06 -7.60 4.19
N ASP A 337 0.41 -8.57 4.97
CA ASP A 337 0.70 -9.95 4.55
C ASP A 337 1.82 -10.08 3.48
N GLY A 338 2.37 -8.97 2.97
CA GLY A 338 3.54 -8.91 2.08
C GLY A 338 4.84 -8.47 2.78
N ILE A 339 4.74 -8.08 4.06
CA ILE A 339 5.83 -7.50 4.86
C ILE A 339 6.02 -8.25 6.18
N GLU A 340 7.25 -8.33 6.69
CA GLU A 340 7.48 -8.94 8.01
C GLU A 340 7.14 -7.97 9.17
N SER A 341 7.29 -6.67 8.95
CA SER A 341 7.25 -5.65 9.99
C SER A 341 6.42 -4.44 9.56
N SER A 342 5.31 -4.23 10.26
CA SER A 342 4.46 -3.05 10.12
C SER A 342 4.72 -2.04 11.26
N PRO A 343 4.18 -0.81 11.20
CA PRO A 343 4.43 0.21 12.19
C PRO A 343 3.77 -0.15 13.52
N GLN A 344 4.41 0.23 14.62
CA GLN A 344 3.86 0.02 15.96
C GLN A 344 2.46 0.62 16.09
N GLY A 345 1.49 -0.18 16.54
CA GLY A 345 0.07 0.21 16.63
C GLY A 345 -0.74 -0.02 15.34
N LEU A 346 -0.10 -0.50 14.27
CA LEU A 346 -0.74 -0.92 13.02
C LEU A 346 -0.33 -2.36 12.68
N GLU A 347 -0.48 -3.27 13.62
CA GLU A 347 -0.02 -4.67 13.48
C GLU A 347 -0.87 -5.48 12.49
N ASP A 348 -2.11 -5.07 12.25
CA ASP A 348 -3.03 -5.77 11.36
C ASP A 348 -4.15 -4.85 10.85
N VAL A 349 -4.97 -5.34 9.91
CA VAL A 349 -6.02 -4.52 9.29
C VAL A 349 -7.11 -4.06 10.27
N SER A 350 -7.20 -4.60 11.50
CA SER A 350 -8.14 -4.09 12.53
C SER A 350 -7.72 -2.73 13.09
N LYS A 351 -6.49 -2.28 12.80
CA LYS A 351 -5.89 -1.10 13.42
C LYS A 351 -6.05 0.20 12.64
N PHE A 352 -6.65 0.18 11.44
CA PHE A 352 -6.89 1.37 10.63
C PHE A 352 -7.59 2.54 11.37
N PRO A 353 -8.50 2.34 12.35
CA PRO A 353 -9.03 3.44 13.16
C PRO A 353 -7.94 4.24 13.90
N LEU A 354 -6.82 3.60 14.27
CA LEU A 354 -5.69 4.27 14.91
C LEU A 354 -4.92 5.17 13.94
N LEU A 355 -4.86 4.84 12.65
CA LEU A 355 -4.32 5.73 11.63
C LEU A 355 -5.21 6.98 11.47
N THR A 356 -6.54 6.80 11.41
CA THR A 356 -7.48 7.93 11.39
C THR A 356 -7.29 8.84 12.60
N LYS A 357 -7.19 8.26 13.81
CA LYS A 357 -6.89 9.02 15.03
C LYS A 357 -5.61 9.83 14.88
N ALA A 358 -4.52 9.19 14.45
CA ALA A 358 -3.21 9.81 14.36
C ALA A 358 -3.16 10.94 13.31
N LEU A 359 -3.88 10.81 12.20
CA LEU A 359 -4.00 11.88 11.19
C LEU A 359 -4.80 13.08 11.74
N LEU A 360 -5.90 12.83 12.44
CA LEU A 360 -6.67 13.90 13.09
C LEU A 360 -5.81 14.64 14.14
N GLU A 361 -5.02 13.91 14.94
CA GLU A 361 -4.09 14.47 15.92
C GLU A 361 -2.93 15.25 15.27
N ARG A 362 -2.53 14.90 14.03
CA ARG A 362 -1.58 15.68 13.20
C ARG A 362 -2.20 16.94 12.59
N GLY A 363 -3.51 17.16 12.74
CA GLY A 363 -4.20 18.36 12.29
C GLY A 363 -4.87 18.25 10.92
N TYR A 364 -4.93 17.06 10.32
CA TYR A 364 -5.70 16.83 9.10
C TYR A 364 -7.20 16.99 9.38
N THR A 365 -7.93 17.60 8.45
CA THR A 365 -9.39 17.71 8.55
C THR A 365 -10.05 16.36 8.25
N LYS A 366 -11.32 16.16 8.66
CA LYS A 366 -12.10 14.96 8.28
C LYS A 366 -12.08 14.73 6.76
N THR A 367 -12.13 15.80 5.96
CA THR A 367 -12.08 15.72 4.50
C THR A 367 -10.70 15.26 3.99
N ASP A 368 -9.61 15.76 4.57
CA ASP A 368 -8.26 15.33 4.18
C ASP A 368 -8.02 13.86 4.56
N VAL A 369 -8.50 13.45 5.74
CA VAL A 369 -8.44 12.05 6.17
C VAL A 369 -9.25 11.17 5.21
N ALA A 370 -10.46 11.58 4.81
CA ALA A 370 -11.25 10.83 3.83
C ALA A 370 -10.52 10.64 2.49
N LYS A 371 -9.77 11.66 2.04
CA LYS A 371 -8.94 11.59 0.84
C LYS A 371 -7.83 10.57 0.95
N ILE A 372 -7.03 10.65 2.01
CA ILE A 372 -5.92 9.70 2.28
C ILE A 372 -6.45 8.28 2.47
N MET A 373 -7.52 8.12 3.25
CA MET A 373 -8.04 6.81 3.62
C MET A 373 -8.75 6.09 2.46
N GLY A 374 -9.14 6.78 1.38
CA GLY A 374 -9.76 6.06 0.26
C GLY A 374 -10.19 6.87 -0.94
N GLN A 375 -10.66 8.12 -0.76
CA GLN A 375 -11.28 8.85 -1.88
C GLN A 375 -10.30 9.11 -3.03
N ASN A 376 -9.00 9.29 -2.75
CA ASN A 376 -8.00 9.49 -3.80
C ASN A 376 -7.79 8.24 -4.65
N PHE A 377 -7.77 7.05 -4.04
CA PHE A 377 -7.68 5.79 -4.79
C PHE A 377 -8.92 5.59 -5.67
N LEU A 378 -10.12 5.79 -5.10
CA LEU A 378 -11.38 5.65 -5.84
C LEU A 378 -11.50 6.65 -7.00
N ARG A 379 -10.99 7.88 -6.82
CA ARG A 379 -10.90 8.89 -7.88
C ARG A 379 -10.10 8.37 -9.07
N ILE A 380 -8.85 7.95 -8.86
CA ILE A 380 -8.00 7.54 -9.98
C ILE A 380 -8.46 6.24 -10.64
N LEU A 381 -9.08 5.32 -9.89
CA LEU A 381 -9.72 4.13 -10.44
C LEU A 381 -10.80 4.55 -11.45
N LYS A 382 -11.68 5.47 -11.05
CA LYS A 382 -12.75 5.98 -11.92
C LYS A 382 -12.23 6.78 -13.12
N GLU A 383 -11.18 7.58 -12.95
CA GLU A 383 -10.56 8.34 -14.04
C GLU A 383 -9.90 7.42 -15.09
N ASN A 384 -9.46 6.23 -14.68
CA ASN A 384 -8.89 5.23 -15.59
C ASN A 384 -9.97 4.51 -16.41
N GLU A 385 -11.13 4.19 -15.86
CA GLU A 385 -12.22 3.45 -16.54
C GLU A 385 -12.82 4.18 -17.76
N GLY A 386 -12.73 5.52 -17.80
CA GLY A 386 -13.45 6.38 -18.75
C GLY A 386 -12.87 6.56 -20.14
#